data_AF-A0A7K3RUG2-F1
#
_entry.id   AF-A0A7K3RUG2-F1
#
_cell.length_a   1.000
_cell.length_b   1.000
_cell.length_c   1.000
_cell.angle_alpha   90.00
_cell.angle_beta   90.00
_cell.angle_gamma   90.00
#
_symmetry.space_group_name_H-M   'P 1'
#
loop_
_entity.id
_entity.type
_entity.pdbx_description
1 polymer ?
#
loop_
_entity_poly.entity_id
_entity_poly.type
_entity_poly.pdbx_seq_one_letter_code
_entity_poly.pdbx_strand_id
1 'polypeptide(L)'
;EDREADAASGAWNPLTATGTPLAEARRLCDDALHGVRLALREVEFTDGKLVHVLLAHELRRSVDRAFGTSSCSHQEGQGLLTPDGSFGPPPGNPYGAPPGSPYAPGGPGSPPPPPQPPR
;
A
#
# COMPACT_ATOMS: atom_id res chain seq x y z
N GLU A 1 3.62 -15.15 -6.20
CA GLU A 1 4.13 -16.53 -6.29
C GLU A 1 5.51 -16.46 -6.90
N ASP A 2 6.45 -17.23 -6.36
CA ASP A 2 7.85 -17.19 -6.73
C ASP A 2 8.22 -18.55 -7.32
N ARG A 3 8.78 -18.55 -8.53
CA ARG A 3 9.19 -19.77 -9.24
C ARG A 3 10.22 -20.58 -8.45
N GLU A 4 11.12 -19.92 -7.73
CA GLU A 4 12.13 -20.59 -6.91
C GLU A 4 11.50 -21.25 -5.69
N ALA A 5 10.54 -20.57 -5.05
CA ALA A 5 9.78 -21.12 -3.94
C ALA A 5 8.92 -22.31 -4.38
N ASP A 6 8.28 -22.21 -5.55
CA ASP A 6 7.51 -23.32 -6.13
C ASP A 6 8.40 -24.53 -6.42
N ALA A 7 9.58 -24.31 -7.00
CA ALA A 7 10.56 -25.37 -7.25
C ALA A 7 11.07 -26.00 -5.95
N ALA A 8 11.38 -25.20 -4.93
CA ALA A 8 11.86 -25.67 -3.63
C ALA A 8 10.83 -26.48 -2.85
N SER A 9 9.55 -26.11 -2.95
CA SER A 9 8.43 -26.81 -2.30
C SER A 9 7.91 -28.00 -3.11
N GLY A 10 8.40 -28.20 -4.34
CA GLY A 10 7.87 -29.20 -5.27
C GLY A 10 6.47 -28.88 -5.78
N ALA A 11 6.02 -27.63 -5.65
CA ALA A 11 4.75 -27.17 -6.18
C ALA A 11 4.78 -27.16 -7.72
N TRP A 12 3.63 -27.42 -8.32
CA TRP A 12 3.48 -27.31 -9.76
C TRP A 12 3.51 -25.84 -10.19
N ASN A 13 4.42 -25.49 -11.09
CA ASN A 13 4.47 -24.17 -11.71
C ASN A 13 4.17 -24.32 -13.22
N PRO A 14 3.15 -23.62 -13.76
CA PRO A 14 2.77 -23.77 -15.17
C PRO A 14 3.91 -23.45 -16.12
N LEU A 15 4.72 -22.45 -15.78
CA LEU A 15 5.77 -21.96 -16.64
C LEU A 15 6.95 -22.92 -16.70
N THR A 16 7.24 -23.64 -15.61
CA THR A 16 8.23 -24.72 -15.62
C THR A 16 7.68 -25.96 -16.32
N ALA A 17 6.41 -26.31 -16.07
CA ALA A 17 5.75 -27.45 -16.68
C ALA A 17 5.65 -27.37 -18.21
N THR A 18 5.42 -26.17 -18.76
CA THR A 18 5.35 -25.93 -20.21
C THR A 18 6.66 -25.46 -20.83
N GLY A 19 7.69 -25.20 -20.01
CA GLY A 19 8.95 -24.60 -20.47
C GLY A 19 8.80 -23.18 -21.01
N THR A 20 7.74 -22.45 -20.66
CA THR A 20 7.45 -21.11 -21.19
C THR A 20 8.33 -20.04 -20.52
N PRO A 21 9.17 -19.32 -21.28
CA PRO A 21 9.96 -18.21 -20.73
C PRO A 21 9.07 -17.08 -20.18
N LEU A 22 9.55 -16.32 -19.19
CA LEU A 22 8.78 -15.20 -18.61
C LEU A 22 8.38 -14.16 -19.66
N ALA A 23 9.29 -13.82 -20.56
CA ALA A 23 9.02 -12.85 -21.64
C ALA A 23 7.91 -13.35 -22.57
N GLU A 24 7.88 -14.64 -22.87
CA GLU A 24 6.83 -15.24 -23.71
C GLU A 24 5.50 -15.31 -22.97
N ALA A 25 5.51 -15.68 -21.69
CA ALA A 25 4.31 -15.62 -20.85
C ALA A 25 3.74 -14.20 -20.78
N ARG A 26 4.61 -13.19 -20.66
CA ARG A 26 4.20 -11.78 -20.68
C ARG A 26 3.56 -11.41 -22.01
N ARG A 27 4.18 -11.80 -23.14
CA ARG A 27 3.66 -11.57 -24.48
C ARG A 27 2.26 -12.18 -24.66
N LEU A 28 2.08 -13.43 -24.23
CA LEU A 28 0.79 -14.12 -24.26
C LEU A 28 -0.27 -13.40 -23.42
N CYS A 29 0.09 -12.88 -22.24
CA CYS A 29 -0.83 -12.08 -21.43
C CYS A 29 -1.22 -10.76 -22.12
N ASP A 30 -0.28 -10.07 -22.77
CA ASP A 30 -0.56 -8.83 -23.50
C ASP A 30 -1.47 -9.09 -24.72
N ASP A 31 -1.25 -10.21 -25.44
CA ASP A 31 -2.12 -10.66 -26.54
C ASP A 31 -3.53 -11.00 -26.02
N ALA A 32 -3.65 -11.71 -24.90
CA ALA A 32 -4.93 -12.03 -24.28
C ALA A 32 -5.68 -10.80 -23.80
N LEU A 33 -4.99 -9.81 -23.20
CA LEU A 33 -5.56 -8.52 -22.82
C LEU A 33 -6.15 -7.78 -24.03
N HIS A 34 -5.46 -7.83 -25.17
CA HIS A 34 -5.97 -7.25 -26.40
C HIS A 34 -7.22 -7.98 -26.88
N GLY A 35 -7.20 -9.31 -26.92
CA GLY A 35 -8.34 -10.14 -27.30
C GLY A 35 -9.57 -9.91 -26.43
N VAL A 36 -9.41 -9.84 -25.10
CA VAL A 36 -10.50 -9.52 -24.16
C VAL A 36 -11.11 -8.16 -24.47
N ARG A 37 -10.30 -7.13 -24.76
CA ARG A 37 -10.81 -5.80 -25.10
C ARG A 37 -11.61 -5.79 -26.39
N LEU A 38 -11.20 -6.57 -27.39
CA LEU A 38 -11.97 -6.72 -28.63
C LEU A 38 -13.30 -7.44 -28.35
N ALA A 39 -13.26 -8.56 -27.63
CA ALA A 39 -14.47 -9.30 -27.26
C ALA A 39 -15.46 -8.43 -26.47
N LEU A 40 -14.99 -7.61 -25.52
CA LEU A 40 -15.86 -6.70 -24.76
C LEU A 40 -16.52 -5.61 -25.61
N ARG A 41 -15.97 -5.28 -26.79
CA ARG A 41 -16.61 -4.33 -27.73
C ARG A 41 -17.72 -4.98 -28.54
N GLU A 42 -17.69 -6.29 -28.70
CA GLU A 42 -18.66 -7.06 -29.49
C GLU A 42 -19.86 -7.52 -28.65
N VAL A 43 -19.77 -7.46 -27.32
CA VAL A 43 -20.82 -7.93 -26.41
C VAL A 43 -21.73 -6.78 -25.99
N GLU A 44 -23.04 -7.01 -26.11
CA GLU A 44 -24.06 -6.15 -25.50
C GLU A 44 -24.34 -6.58 -24.06
N PHE A 45 -24.24 -5.64 -23.12
CA PHE A 45 -24.53 -5.86 -21.71
C PHE A 45 -25.78 -5.10 -21.29
N THR A 46 -26.66 -5.76 -20.52
CA THR A 46 -27.74 -5.05 -19.81
C THR A 46 -27.17 -4.09 -18.76
N ASP A 47 -26.12 -4.52 -18.04
CA ASP A 47 -25.23 -3.65 -17.25
C ASP A 47 -23.79 -4.19 -17.35
N GLY A 48 -22.94 -3.45 -18.08
CA GLY A 48 -21.56 -3.84 -18.33
C GLY A 48 -20.55 -3.19 -17.38
N LYS A 49 -20.99 -2.37 -16.40
CA LYS A 49 -20.07 -1.50 -15.66
C LYS A 49 -19.00 -2.29 -14.89
N LEU A 50 -19.41 -3.28 -14.11
CA LEU A 50 -18.48 -4.09 -13.33
C LEU A 50 -17.52 -4.88 -14.24
N VAL A 51 -18.04 -5.48 -15.30
CA VAL A 51 -17.25 -6.23 -16.28
C VAL A 51 -16.19 -5.34 -16.93
N HIS A 52 -16.56 -4.14 -17.35
CA HIS A 52 -15.65 -3.21 -18.01
C HIS A 52 -14.57 -2.68 -17.06
N VAL A 53 -14.90 -2.46 -15.77
CA VAL A 53 -13.90 -2.12 -14.75
C VAL A 53 -12.92 -3.29 -14.57
N LEU A 54 -13.42 -4.49 -14.28
CA LEU A 54 -12.57 -5.63 -13.96
C LEU A 54 -11.70 -6.06 -15.15
N LEU A 55 -12.28 -6.15 -16.35
CA LEU A 55 -11.62 -6.79 -17.48
C LEU A 55 -10.92 -5.83 -18.44
N ALA A 56 -11.40 -4.59 -18.60
CA ALA A 56 -10.72 -3.62 -19.48
C ALA A 56 -9.63 -2.82 -18.75
N HIS A 57 -9.87 -2.50 -17.47
CA HIS A 57 -9.02 -1.63 -16.66
C HIS A 57 -8.15 -2.42 -15.68
N GLU A 58 -8.77 -3.18 -14.77
CA GLU A 58 -8.05 -3.83 -13.67
C GLU A 58 -7.20 -5.02 -14.12
N LEU A 59 -7.65 -5.79 -15.12
CA LEU A 59 -6.90 -6.95 -15.61
C LEU A 59 -5.49 -6.59 -16.09
N ARG A 60 -5.33 -5.46 -16.78
CA ARG A 60 -4.00 -4.96 -17.19
C ARG A 60 -3.14 -4.67 -15.96
N ARG A 61 -3.70 -4.01 -14.95
CA ARG A 61 -2.98 -3.67 -13.72
C ARG A 61 -2.57 -4.93 -12.95
N SER A 62 -3.41 -5.97 -12.96
CA SER A 62 -3.09 -7.27 -12.36
C SER A 62 -1.95 -7.96 -13.09
N VAL A 63 -1.95 -7.96 -14.42
CA VAL A 63 -0.82 -8.49 -15.23
C VAL A 63 0.45 -7.68 -14.95
N ASP A 64 0.39 -6.36 -14.99
CA ASP A 64 1.54 -5.50 -14.70
C ASP A 64 2.10 -5.73 -13.29
N ARG A 65 1.22 -5.96 -12.29
CA ARG A 65 1.65 -6.31 -10.93
C ARG A 65 2.31 -7.69 -10.85
N ALA A 66 1.76 -8.69 -11.54
CA ALA A 66 2.28 -10.06 -11.52
C ALA A 66 3.66 -10.18 -12.17
N PHE A 67 3.92 -9.40 -13.23
CA PHE A 67 5.22 -9.38 -13.91
C PHE A 67 6.16 -8.27 -13.40
N GLY A 68 5.65 -7.33 -12.62
CA GLY A 68 6.46 -6.29 -11.98
C GLY A 68 7.24 -6.85 -10.80
N THR A 69 8.44 -6.34 -10.58
CA THR A 69 9.25 -6.57 -9.37
C THR A 69 8.67 -5.81 -8.17
N SER A 70 7.35 -5.84 -7.99
CA SER A 70 6.71 -5.40 -6.76
C SER A 70 7.05 -6.42 -5.67
N SER A 71 8.31 -6.38 -5.25
CA SER A 71 8.70 -6.61 -3.88
C SER A 71 7.59 -6.02 -3.02
N CYS A 72 7.00 -6.88 -2.21
CA CYS A 72 5.96 -6.50 -1.28
C CYS A 72 6.36 -5.16 -0.65
N SER A 73 5.48 -4.17 -0.72
CA SER A 73 5.61 -2.93 0.07
C SER A 73 5.43 -3.20 1.58
N HIS A 74 5.69 -4.42 2.04
CA HIS A 74 6.27 -4.63 3.34
C HIS A 74 7.69 -4.06 3.26
N GLN A 75 7.77 -2.72 3.29
CA GLN A 75 8.79 -2.11 4.10
C GLN A 75 8.59 -2.77 5.45
N GLU A 76 9.45 -3.75 5.75
CA GLU A 76 9.67 -4.22 7.09
C GLU A 76 10.00 -2.94 7.83
N GLY A 77 8.99 -2.39 8.49
CA GLY A 77 9.21 -1.46 9.58
C GLY A 77 10.00 -2.27 10.57
N GLN A 78 11.31 -2.32 10.38
CA GLN A 78 12.29 -2.44 11.43
C GLN A 78 12.12 -1.17 12.27
N GLY A 79 10.98 -1.09 12.97
CA GLY A 79 10.93 -0.55 14.30
C GLY A 79 11.72 -1.49 15.20
N LEU A 80 13.03 -1.59 14.94
CA LEU A 80 13.95 -1.81 16.03
C LEU A 80 13.84 -0.53 16.85
N LEU A 81 13.34 -0.69 18.06
CA LEU A 81 13.52 0.24 19.16
C LEU A 81 15.03 0.52 19.26
N THR A 82 15.51 1.57 18.60
CA THR A 82 16.74 2.25 19.00
C THR A 82 16.35 3.15 20.17
N PRO A 83 16.81 2.89 21.40
CA PRO A 83 16.61 3.80 22.50
C PRO A 83 17.70 4.87 22.43
N ASP A 84 17.67 5.72 21.41
CA ASP A 84 18.35 7.01 21.47
C ASP A 84 17.77 7.97 20.43
N GLY A 85 17.38 9.15 20.90
CA GLY A 85 16.40 10.01 20.28
C GLY A 85 16.91 10.87 19.12
N SER A 86 15.95 11.36 18.33
CA SER A 86 15.77 12.79 18.02
C SER A 86 14.61 12.97 17.02
N PHE A 87 13.38 12.82 17.49
CA PHE A 87 12.21 13.37 16.78
C PHE A 87 12.05 14.82 17.24
N GLY A 88 12.62 15.75 16.48
CA GLY A 88 12.29 17.16 16.61
C GLY A 88 10.80 17.40 16.30
N PRO A 89 10.16 18.38 16.95
CA PRO A 89 8.74 18.64 16.73
C PRO A 89 8.49 19.17 15.30
N PRO A 90 7.35 18.84 14.69
CA PRO A 90 6.98 19.38 13.38
C PRO A 90 6.84 20.91 13.43
N PRO A 91 7.15 21.64 12.35
CA PRO A 91 6.96 23.08 12.32
C PRO A 91 5.46 23.41 12.36
N GLY A 92 5.05 24.08 13.45
CA GLY A 92 3.89 24.98 13.53
C GLY A 92 2.53 24.38 13.19
N ASN A 93 1.80 23.93 14.21
CA ASN A 93 0.35 23.74 14.09
C ASN A 93 -0.34 25.12 14.11
N PRO A 94 -1.05 25.55 13.05
CA PRO A 94 -1.65 26.89 12.95
C PRO A 94 -2.86 27.12 13.88
N TYR A 95 -3.26 26.11 14.66
CA TYR A 95 -4.27 26.19 15.72
C TYR A 95 -3.67 26.12 17.14
N GLY A 96 -2.35 26.25 17.28
CA GLY A 96 -1.69 26.31 18.58
C GLY A 96 -2.01 27.63 19.31
N ALA A 97 -2.50 27.53 20.55
CA ALA A 97 -2.75 28.67 21.41
C ALA A 97 -1.47 29.54 21.61
N PRO A 98 -1.61 30.88 21.73
CA PRO A 98 -0.46 31.78 21.84
C PRO A 98 0.36 31.51 23.11
N PRO A 99 1.70 31.73 23.08
CA PRO A 99 2.55 31.52 24.24
C PRO A 99 2.19 32.53 25.33
N GLY A 100 1.86 32.03 26.53
CA GLY A 100 1.60 32.89 27.70
C GLY A 100 0.20 32.77 28.30
N SER A 101 -0.60 31.77 27.93
CA SER A 101 -1.88 31.54 28.61
C SER A 101 -1.67 30.93 30.01
N PRO A 102 -2.05 31.63 31.10
CA PRO A 102 -1.82 31.18 32.48
C PRO A 102 -2.75 30.04 32.93
N TYR A 103 -3.59 29.51 32.01
CA TYR A 103 -4.58 28.46 32.28
C TYR A 103 -4.28 27.13 31.56
N ALA A 104 -3.07 26.92 31.05
CA ALA A 104 -2.69 25.62 30.50
C ALA A 104 -2.64 24.56 31.63
N PRO A 105 -3.36 23.43 31.52
CA PRO A 105 -3.30 22.38 32.53
C PRO A 105 -1.89 21.78 32.55
N GLY A 106 -1.20 21.96 33.69
CA GLY A 106 0.19 21.58 33.89
C GLY A 106 0.43 20.08 33.75
N GLY A 107 1.55 19.74 33.12
CA GLY A 107 2.07 18.37 33.08
C GLY A 107 2.50 17.85 34.47
N PRO A 108 2.80 16.55 34.58
CA PRO A 108 3.08 15.90 35.85
C PRO A 108 4.34 16.50 36.51
N GLY A 109 4.19 17.06 37.72
CA GLY A 109 5.33 17.60 38.51
C GLY A 109 5.26 19.08 38.88
N SER A 110 4.16 19.77 38.58
CA SER A 110 4.00 21.20 38.95
C SER A 110 3.60 21.35 40.43
N PRO A 111 4.26 22.20 41.25
CA PRO A 111 3.84 22.47 42.62
C PRO A 111 2.47 23.18 42.66
N PRO A 112 1.63 22.96 43.69
CA PRO A 112 0.31 23.56 43.74
C PRO A 112 0.40 25.09 43.87
N PRO A 113 -0.56 25.83 43.27
CA PRO A 113 -0.57 27.28 43.38
C PRO A 113 -0.83 27.74 44.82
N PRO A 114 -0.30 28.91 45.24
CA PRO A 114 -0.50 29.43 46.59
C PRO A 114 -1.96 29.81 46.87
N PRO A 115 -2.42 29.75 48.14
CA PRO A 115 -3.79 30.10 48.50
C PRO A 115 -4.07 31.60 48.28
N GLN A 116 -5.26 31.91 47.78
CA GLN A 116 -5.69 33.29 47.54
C GLN A 116 -6.13 33.98 48.85
N PRO A 117 -5.89 35.30 49.02
CA PRO A 117 -6.35 36.03 50.19
C PRO A 117 -7.87 36.25 50.17
N PRO A 118 -8.52 36.39 51.35
CA PRO A 118 -9.96 36.61 51.43
C PRO A 118 -10.33 37.98 50.85
N ARG A 119 -11.48 38.03 50.16
CA ARG A 119 -11.99 39.23 49.49
C ARG A 119 -12.35 40.36 50.46
#